data_AF-A0A3N6PJM2-F1
#
_entry.id   AF-A0A3N6PJM2-F1
#
_cell.length_a   1.000
_cell.length_b   1.000
_cell.length_c   1.000
_cell.angle_alpha   90.00
_cell.angle_beta   90.00
_cell.angle_gamma   90.00
#
_symmetry.space_group_name_H-M   'P 1'
#
loop_
_entity.id
_entity.type
_entity.pdbx_description
1 polymer ?
#
loop_
_entity_poly.entity_id
_entity_poly.type
_entity_poly.pdbx_seq_one_letter_code
_entity_poly.pdbx_strand_id
1 'polypeptide(L)'
;MSQATFGDDELFGEAANEMREDVESSLSDGWDALPAADDVWETDADNVLGVLNGLNSALDVGDAEDHLRDAKKWFTMGERADAFDDADDLEAEISDLEDAIADIASASEQVSELTSTIPSLRGTLEEAGTDDEAADADDETDDEE
;
A
#
# COMPACT_ATOMS: atom_id res chain seq x y z
N MET A 1 23.96 39.22 38.97
CA MET A 1 22.88 38.87 38.03
C MET A 1 23.07 37.40 37.70
N SER A 2 22.24 36.50 38.26
CA SER A 2 22.31 35.04 38.07
C SER A 2 20.93 34.53 37.66
N GLN A 3 20.30 35.22 36.70
CA GLN A 3 19.03 34.83 36.11
C GLN A 3 19.24 34.51 34.63
N ALA A 4 18.55 33.46 34.17
CA ALA A 4 18.39 33.00 32.80
C ALA A 4 19.50 32.07 32.24
N THR A 5 19.75 30.92 32.89
CA THR A 5 20.30 29.75 32.16
C THR A 5 19.37 28.55 32.36
N PHE A 6 18.83 28.38 33.57
CA PHE A 6 17.88 27.31 33.91
C PHE A 6 16.56 27.30 33.11
N GLY A 7 16.18 28.41 32.46
CA GLY A 7 14.96 28.46 31.63
C GLY A 7 15.20 28.12 30.16
N ASP A 8 16.45 28.17 29.69
CA ASP A 8 16.77 27.87 28.30
C ASP A 8 16.90 26.36 28.09
N ASP A 9 17.61 25.64 28.97
CA ASP A 9 17.73 24.16 28.90
C ASP A 9 16.37 23.44 29.00
N GLU A 10 15.45 23.92 29.84
CA GLU A 10 14.10 23.36 29.97
C GLU A 10 13.24 23.64 28.72
N LEU A 11 13.42 24.80 28.06
CA LEU A 11 12.72 25.15 26.81
C LEU A 11 13.26 24.34 25.62
N PHE A 12 14.57 24.08 25.55
CA PHE A 12 15.16 23.24 24.52
C PHE A 12 14.71 21.78 24.65
N GLY A 13 14.60 21.28 25.89
CA GLY A 13 14.04 19.95 26.15
C GLY A 13 12.57 19.82 25.74
N GLU A 14 11.74 20.82 26.02
CA GLU A 14 10.34 20.85 25.59
C GLU A 14 10.23 20.84 24.05
N ALA A 15 11.02 21.67 23.37
CA ALA A 15 11.01 21.71 21.90
C ALA A 15 11.52 20.42 21.26
N ALA A 16 12.50 19.75 21.88
CA ALA A 16 12.98 18.44 21.43
C ALA A 16 11.89 17.37 21.59
N ASN A 17 11.17 17.38 22.72
CA ASN A 17 10.06 16.47 22.95
C ASN A 17 8.89 16.72 21.97
N GLU A 18 8.56 17.99 21.68
CA GLU A 18 7.55 18.34 20.68
C GLU A 18 7.94 17.83 19.27
N MET A 19 9.19 18.02 18.85
CA MET A 19 9.66 17.48 17.56
C MET A 19 9.60 15.95 17.51
N ARG A 20 9.86 15.27 18.63
CA ARG A 20 9.73 13.81 18.73
C ARG A 20 8.27 13.38 18.59
N GLU A 21 7.37 14.01 19.34
CA GLU A 21 5.93 13.74 19.28
C GLU A 21 5.37 13.94 17.87
N ASP A 22 5.84 14.96 17.14
CA ASP A 22 5.44 15.20 15.74
C ASP A 22 5.87 14.07 14.80
N VAL A 23 7.08 13.51 14.98
CA VAL A 23 7.55 12.34 14.21
C VAL A 23 6.72 11.11 14.54
N GLU A 24 6.58 10.79 15.83
CA GLU A 24 5.87 9.60 16.31
C GLU A 24 4.38 9.64 15.92
N SER A 25 3.73 10.81 16.01
CA SER A 25 2.34 10.97 15.55
C SER A 25 2.23 10.76 14.05
N SER A 26 3.15 11.32 13.26
CA SER A 26 3.15 11.15 11.81
C SER A 26 3.38 9.68 11.41
N LEU A 27 4.23 8.95 12.14
CA LEU A 27 4.45 7.52 11.93
C LEU A 27 3.20 6.70 12.28
N SER A 28 2.58 6.97 13.42
CA SER A 28 1.32 6.32 13.82
C SER A 28 0.23 6.54 12.78
N ASP A 29 0.03 7.79 12.35
CA ASP A 29 -0.96 8.12 11.33
C ASP A 29 -0.65 7.42 9.99
N GLY A 30 0.64 7.29 9.64
CA GLY A 30 1.08 6.56 8.46
C GLY A 30 0.73 5.08 8.50
N TRP A 31 0.97 4.40 9.63
CA TRP A 31 0.59 3.00 9.83
C TRP A 31 -0.92 2.80 9.88
N ASP A 32 -1.66 3.71 10.51
CA ASP A 32 -3.13 3.65 10.60
C ASP A 32 -3.81 3.91 9.25
N ALA A 33 -3.15 4.59 8.33
CA ALA A 33 -3.65 4.82 6.97
C ALA A 33 -3.48 3.60 6.04
N LEU A 34 -2.59 2.66 6.38
CA LEU A 34 -2.39 1.43 5.62
C LEU A 34 -3.57 0.46 5.80
N PRO A 35 -3.83 -0.43 4.81
CA PRO A 35 -4.90 -1.40 4.90
C PRO A 35 -4.60 -2.40 6.02
N ALA A 36 -5.63 -2.79 6.76
CA ALA A 36 -5.48 -3.82 7.78
C ALA A 36 -5.15 -5.17 7.12
N ALA A 37 -4.36 -6.00 7.80
CA ALA A 37 -3.99 -7.31 7.26
C ALA A 37 -5.21 -8.16 6.90
N ASP A 38 -6.26 -8.14 7.73
CA ASP A 38 -7.49 -8.90 7.47
C ASP A 38 -8.21 -8.43 6.20
N ASP A 39 -8.21 -7.13 5.91
CA ASP A 39 -8.84 -6.56 4.70
C ASP A 39 -8.16 -7.01 3.40
N VAL A 40 -6.87 -7.38 3.46
CA VAL A 40 -6.11 -7.90 2.31
C VAL A 40 -6.39 -9.40 2.10
N TRP A 41 -6.65 -10.15 3.16
CA TRP A 41 -6.83 -11.61 3.11
C TRP A 41 -8.28 -12.05 2.87
N GLU A 42 -9.26 -11.21 3.23
CA GLU A 42 -10.68 -11.56 3.17
C GLU A 42 -11.36 -11.03 1.90
N THR A 43 -12.23 -11.85 1.30
CA THR A 43 -13.04 -11.44 0.14
C THR A 43 -14.34 -12.23 0.06
N ASP A 44 -15.44 -11.54 -0.29
CA ASP A 44 -16.75 -12.14 -0.53
C ASP A 44 -16.95 -12.59 -1.99
N ALA A 45 -15.96 -12.41 -2.86
CA ALA A 45 -16.12 -12.67 -4.28
C ALA A 45 -16.09 -14.17 -4.62
N ASP A 46 -17.13 -14.64 -5.30
CA ASP A 46 -17.24 -16.04 -5.77
C ASP A 46 -16.49 -16.34 -7.09
N ASN A 47 -15.81 -15.35 -7.67
CA ASN A 47 -15.14 -15.50 -8.95
C ASN A 47 -13.79 -14.76 -8.99
N VAL A 48 -12.86 -15.25 -9.81
CA VAL A 48 -11.48 -14.76 -9.89
C VAL A 48 -11.41 -13.25 -10.15
N LEU A 49 -12.21 -12.73 -11.09
CA LEU A 49 -12.20 -11.28 -11.36
C LEU A 49 -12.73 -10.48 -10.19
N GLY A 50 -13.76 -10.95 -9.49
CA GLY A 50 -14.24 -10.33 -8.27
C GLY A 50 -13.15 -10.28 -7.18
N VAL A 51 -12.43 -11.39 -6.98
CA VAL A 51 -11.32 -11.46 -6.01
C VAL A 51 -10.20 -10.48 -6.39
N LEU A 52 -9.79 -10.46 -7.66
CA LEU A 52 -8.73 -9.57 -8.13
C LEU A 52 -9.10 -8.08 -8.03
N ASN A 53 -10.33 -7.71 -8.40
CA ASN A 53 -10.80 -6.34 -8.26
C ASN A 53 -10.92 -5.93 -6.78
N GLY A 54 -11.40 -6.84 -5.92
CA GLY A 54 -11.46 -6.60 -4.47
C GLY A 54 -10.07 -6.39 -3.88
N LEU A 55 -9.12 -7.28 -4.18
CA LEU A 55 -7.74 -7.16 -3.76
C LEU A 55 -7.08 -5.87 -4.28
N ASN A 56 -7.32 -5.49 -5.54
CA ASN A 56 -6.81 -4.24 -6.10
C ASN A 56 -7.32 -3.01 -5.35
N SER A 57 -8.57 -3.04 -4.88
CA SER A 57 -9.13 -1.96 -4.06
C SER A 57 -8.64 -1.99 -2.61
N ALA A 58 -8.32 -3.17 -2.07
CA ALA A 58 -7.78 -3.30 -0.71
C ALA A 58 -6.30 -2.88 -0.63
N LEU A 59 -5.53 -3.04 -1.70
CA LEU A 59 -4.13 -2.60 -1.81
C LEU A 59 -4.03 -1.09 -2.15
N ASP A 60 -4.61 -0.27 -1.29
CA ASP A 60 -4.54 1.20 -1.33
C ASP A 60 -3.73 1.70 -0.13
N VAL A 61 -2.72 2.53 -0.37
CA VAL A 61 -1.87 3.10 0.68
C VAL A 61 -2.48 4.36 1.32
N GLY A 62 -3.60 4.86 0.79
CA GLY A 62 -4.33 5.99 1.36
C GLY A 62 -3.45 7.24 1.53
N ASP A 63 -3.55 7.87 2.69
CA ASP A 63 -2.76 9.07 3.05
C ASP A 63 -1.38 8.73 3.65
N ALA A 64 -0.98 7.45 3.69
CA ALA A 64 0.26 7.01 4.35
C ALA A 64 1.52 7.68 3.76
N GLU A 65 1.54 7.94 2.45
CA GLU A 65 2.65 8.65 1.78
C GLU A 65 2.81 10.10 2.27
N ASP A 66 1.69 10.78 2.52
CA ASP A 66 1.69 12.15 3.02
C ASP A 66 2.18 12.21 4.47
N HIS A 67 1.73 11.26 5.31
CA HIS A 67 2.20 11.10 6.69
C HIS A 67 3.68 10.73 6.77
N LEU A 68 4.17 9.81 5.92
CA LEU A 68 5.59 9.48 5.80
C LEU A 68 6.43 10.70 5.46
N ARG A 69 5.96 11.55 4.53
CA ARG A 69 6.66 12.79 4.18
C ARG A 69 6.75 13.73 5.38
N ASP A 70 5.68 13.85 6.15
CA ASP A 70 5.65 14.70 7.35
C ASP A 70 6.58 14.14 8.44
N ALA A 71 6.58 12.83 8.68
CA ALA A 71 7.52 12.15 9.58
C ALA A 71 8.98 12.43 9.20
N LYS A 72 9.34 12.21 7.91
CA LYS A 72 10.68 12.51 7.39
C LYS A 72 11.08 13.96 7.56
N LYS A 73 10.14 14.89 7.31
CA LYS A 73 10.37 16.33 7.45
C LYS A 73 10.71 16.69 8.90
N TRP A 74 9.90 16.22 9.85
CA TRP A 74 10.12 16.50 11.27
C TRP A 74 11.39 15.83 11.79
N PHE A 75 11.63 14.58 11.40
CA PHE A 75 12.85 13.85 11.71
C PHE A 75 14.09 14.61 11.25
N THR A 76 14.14 15.02 9.99
CA THR A 76 15.31 15.74 9.46
C THR A 76 15.47 17.14 10.09
N MET A 77 14.41 17.71 10.67
CA MET A 77 14.48 18.97 11.41
C MET A 77 15.03 18.75 12.83
N GLY A 78 14.55 17.72 13.53
CA GLY A 78 15.00 17.35 14.87
C GLY A 78 16.43 16.81 14.91
N GLU A 79 16.83 15.98 13.94
CA GLU A 79 18.20 15.45 13.84
C GLU A 79 19.22 16.59 13.70
N ARG A 80 18.92 17.59 12.86
CA ARG A 80 19.78 18.78 12.71
C ARG A 80 19.86 19.64 13.97
N ALA A 81 18.85 19.56 14.81
CA ALA A 81 18.78 20.26 16.09
C ALA A 81 19.37 19.45 17.24
N ASP A 82 19.89 18.23 16.98
CA ASP A 82 20.35 17.30 18.01
C ASP A 82 19.24 17.00 19.05
N ALA A 83 18.00 16.86 18.57
CA ALA A 83 16.80 16.71 19.39
C ALA A 83 16.52 15.26 19.84
N PHE A 84 17.21 14.27 19.27
CA PHE A 84 16.93 12.86 19.47
C PHE A 84 18.14 12.12 20.03
N ASP A 85 17.96 11.43 21.15
CA ASP A 85 18.97 10.52 21.69
C ASP A 85 18.99 9.16 20.94
N ASP A 86 17.92 8.85 20.21
CA ASP A 86 17.58 7.59 19.54
C ASP A 86 17.21 7.81 18.06
N ALA A 87 17.90 8.75 17.39
CA ALA A 87 17.67 9.05 15.97
C ALA A 87 17.73 7.81 15.06
N ASP A 88 18.63 6.87 15.35
CA ASP A 88 18.79 5.62 14.58
C ASP A 88 17.52 4.74 14.64
N ASP A 89 16.83 4.71 15.79
CA ASP A 89 15.61 3.91 15.96
C ASP A 89 14.43 4.55 15.19
N LEU A 90 14.31 5.88 15.24
CA LEU A 90 13.29 6.61 14.46
C LEU A 90 13.54 6.51 12.95
N GLU A 91 14.80 6.58 12.51
CA GLU A 91 15.14 6.40 11.09
C GLU A 91 14.77 5.00 10.60
N ALA A 92 15.02 3.97 11.40
CA ALA A 92 14.63 2.60 11.09
C ALA A 92 13.10 2.46 10.95
N GLU A 93 12.32 3.04 11.87
CA GLU A 93 10.85 2.99 11.79
C GLU A 93 10.30 3.75 10.58
N ILE A 94 10.89 4.90 10.23
CA ILE A 94 10.58 5.63 8.98
C ILE A 94 10.86 4.76 7.75
N SER A 95 11.99 4.05 7.74
CA SER A 95 12.36 3.15 6.64
C SER A 95 11.39 1.97 6.54
N ASP A 96 10.99 1.37 7.66
CA ASP A 96 10.05 0.25 7.69
C ASP A 96 8.69 0.66 7.11
N LEU A 97 8.20 1.86 7.45
CA LEU A 97 6.96 2.39 6.87
C LEU A 97 7.09 2.68 5.37
N GLU A 98 8.22 3.26 4.94
CA GLU A 98 8.51 3.51 3.51
C GLU A 98 8.51 2.22 2.69
N ASP A 99 9.18 1.18 3.19
CA ASP A 99 9.26 -0.12 2.54
C ASP A 99 7.87 -0.77 2.46
N ALA A 100 7.07 -0.70 3.53
CA ALA A 100 5.71 -1.23 3.53
C ALA A 100 4.80 -0.54 2.49
N ILE A 101 4.86 0.79 2.39
CA ILE A 101 4.13 1.56 1.37
C ILE A 101 4.56 1.13 -0.04
N ALA A 102 5.87 1.02 -0.28
CA ALA A 102 6.40 0.63 -1.58
C ALA A 102 5.98 -0.78 -1.98
N ASP A 103 6.00 -1.72 -1.03
CA ASP A 103 5.58 -3.11 -1.26
C ASP A 103 4.09 -3.21 -1.59
N ILE A 104 3.22 -2.48 -0.89
CA ILE A 104 1.78 -2.44 -1.18
C ILE A 104 1.52 -1.83 -2.56
N ALA A 105 2.17 -0.71 -2.88
CA ALA A 105 2.03 -0.08 -4.19
C ALA A 105 2.48 -1.01 -5.33
N SER A 106 3.60 -1.72 -5.14
CA SER A 106 4.08 -2.71 -6.10
C SER A 106 3.11 -3.88 -6.26
N ALA A 107 2.54 -4.37 -5.16
CA ALA A 107 1.54 -5.43 -5.20
C ALA A 107 0.28 -4.98 -5.95
N SER A 108 -0.18 -3.75 -5.72
CA SER A 108 -1.34 -3.15 -6.40
C SER A 108 -1.14 -3.09 -7.92
N GLU A 109 0.05 -2.67 -8.38
CA GLU A 109 0.40 -2.66 -9.80
C GLU A 109 0.36 -4.06 -10.43
N GLN A 110 0.92 -5.06 -9.73
CA GLN A 110 0.91 -6.46 -10.18
C GLN A 110 -0.51 -7.03 -10.29
N VAL A 111 -1.39 -6.72 -9.33
CA VAL A 111 -2.79 -7.15 -9.35
C VAL A 111 -3.55 -6.46 -10.49
N SER A 112 -3.29 -5.18 -10.76
CA SER A 112 -3.88 -4.44 -11.87
C SER A 112 -3.48 -5.04 -13.24
N GLU A 113 -2.20 -5.39 -13.41
CA GLU A 113 -1.73 -6.10 -14.60
C GLU A 113 -2.46 -7.44 -14.76
N LEU A 114 -2.52 -8.24 -13.69
CA LEU A 114 -3.18 -9.54 -13.70
C LEU A 114 -4.68 -9.43 -14.03
N THR A 115 -5.36 -8.41 -13.50
CA THR A 115 -6.78 -8.11 -13.78
C THR A 115 -7.01 -7.80 -15.27
N SER A 116 -6.00 -7.29 -15.98
CA SER A 116 -6.06 -7.04 -17.43
C SER A 116 -5.73 -8.29 -18.25
N THR A 117 -4.80 -9.13 -17.79
CA THR A 117 -4.37 -10.34 -18.50
C THR A 117 -5.41 -11.47 -18.45
N ILE A 118 -6.06 -11.68 -17.31
CA ILE A 118 -6.97 -12.81 -17.10
C ILE A 118 -8.18 -12.82 -18.06
N PRO A 119 -8.90 -11.70 -18.29
CA PRO A 119 -9.98 -11.65 -19.27
C PRO A 119 -9.50 -11.97 -20.69
N SER A 120 -8.31 -11.50 -21.07
CA SER A 120 -7.74 -11.75 -22.40
C SER A 120 -7.44 -13.24 -22.59
N LEU A 121 -6.83 -13.88 -21.59
CA LEU A 121 -6.58 -15.32 -21.59
C LEU A 121 -7.88 -16.13 -21.69
N ARG A 122 -8.92 -15.74 -20.95
CA ARG A 122 -10.23 -16.37 -21.03
C ARG A 122 -10.79 -16.31 -22.45
N GLY A 123 -10.73 -15.15 -23.10
CA GLY A 123 -11.17 -14.99 -24.49
C GLY A 123 -10.42 -15.89 -25.46
N THR A 124 -9.09 -16.01 -25.33
CA THR A 124 -8.28 -16.92 -26.15
C THR A 124 -8.67 -18.38 -25.95
N LEU A 125 -8.97 -18.80 -24.71
CA LEU A 125 -9.39 -20.18 -24.43
C LEU A 125 -10.79 -20.48 -24.97
N GLU A 126 -11.72 -19.54 -24.85
CA GLU A 126 -13.08 -19.66 -25.41
C GLU A 126 -13.03 -19.73 -26.94
N GLU A 127 -12.20 -18.93 -27.60
CA GLU A 127 -11.99 -18.97 -29.05
C GLU A 127 -11.39 -20.31 -29.50
N ALA A 128 -10.35 -20.79 -28.83
CA ALA A 128 -9.72 -22.07 -29.15
C ALA A 128 -10.62 -23.29 -28.91
N GLY A 129 -11.54 -23.22 -27.94
CA GLY A 129 -12.49 -24.30 -27.65
C GLY A 129 -13.71 -24.31 -28.58
N THR A 130 -14.09 -23.17 -29.14
CA THR A 130 -15.27 -23.05 -30.03
C THR A 130 -15.02 -23.66 -31.41
N ASP A 131 -13.76 -23.78 -31.84
CA ASP A 131 -13.40 -24.43 -33.12
C ASP A 131 -13.70 -25.95 -33.14
N ASP A 132 -13.78 -26.62 -32.00
CA ASP A 132 -14.09 -28.06 -31.91
C ASP A 132 -15.61 -28.38 -31.98
N GLU A 133 -16.48 -27.44 -31.60
CA GLU A 133 -17.95 -27.66 -31.57
C GLU A 133 -18.66 -27.28 -32.88
N ALA A 134 -17.98 -26.58 -33.79
CA ALA A 134 -18.53 -26.22 -35.11
C ALA A 134 -18.41 -27.34 -36.17
N ALA A 135 -17.70 -28.44 -35.88
CA ALA A 135 -17.47 -29.53 -36.84
C ALA A 135 -18.58 -30.61 -36.87
N ASP A 136 -19.57 -30.55 -35.96
CA ASP A 136 -20.61 -31.59 -35.79
C ASP A 136 -22.02 -31.14 -36.27
N ALA A 137 -22.11 -30.07 -37.08
CA ALA A 137 -23.40 -29.46 -37.48
C ALA A 137 -23.74 -29.51 -38.98
N ASP A 138 -22.96 -30.20 -39.84
CA ASP A 138 -23.18 -30.17 -41.30
C ASP A 138 -23.25 -31.54 -42.00
N ASP A 139 -23.55 -32.64 -41.30
CA ASP A 139 -23.74 -33.98 -41.92
C ASP A 139 -25.15 -34.56 -41.72
N GLU A 140 -26.19 -33.75 -41.95
CA GLU A 140 -27.55 -34.24 -42.24
C GLU A 140 -27.98 -33.79 -43.64
N THR A 141 -27.19 -34.18 -44.65
CA THR A 141 -27.72 -34.40 -46.01
C THR A 141 -28.12 -35.87 -46.14
N ASP A 142 -29.39 -36.18 -45.94
CA ASP A 142 -30.07 -37.36 -46.51
C ASP A 142 -31.57 -37.01 -46.62
N ASP A 143 -32.10 -36.63 -47.79
CA ASP A 143 -32.54 -37.52 -48.88
C ASP A 143 -33.91 -38.14 -48.56
N GLU A 144 -35.02 -37.45 -48.88
CA GLU A 144 -36.35 -38.07 -49.13
C GLU A 144 -37.21 -37.22 -50.11
N GLU A 145 -37.31 -37.70 -51.36
CA GLU A 145 -38.40 -37.63 -52.37
C GLU A 145 -38.89 -36.28 -52.98
#